data_AF-A0A2V7U181-F1
#
_entry.id   AF-A0A2V7U181-F1
#
_cell.length_a   1.000
_cell.length_b   1.000
_cell.length_c   1.000
_cell.angle_alpha   90.00
_cell.angle_beta   90.00
_cell.angle_gamma   90.00
#
_symmetry.space_group_name_H-M   'P 1'
#
loop_
_entity.id
_entity.type
_entity.pdbx_description
1 polymer ?
#
loop_
_entity_poly.entity_id
_entity_poly.type
_entity_poly.pdbx_seq_one_letter_code
_entity_poly.pdbx_strand_id
1 'polypeptide(L)'
;MAETLKLARLYLLLLAIFTVGRWLLGTFHAPYEKYNQVFSIVILTFNAAVFYGAFCRRWRRFRLWQAAGMGLTLGLASQLVIFAATVLSYALGLHTYFNHPTALLGPDAAVAEVPFGQAMLSRFGGLIVNPILAGIAGAIGWAMGGVLPDR
;
A
#
# COMPACT_ATOMS: atom_id res chain seq x y z
N MET A 1 -6.37 0.21 -19.38
CA MET A 1 -5.30 -0.23 -18.45
C MET A 1 -3.93 0.37 -18.76
N ALA A 2 -3.46 0.39 -20.02
CA ALA A 2 -2.12 0.92 -20.35
C ALA A 2 -1.92 2.40 -19.93
N GLU A 3 -2.94 3.26 -20.07
CA GLU A 3 -2.85 4.66 -19.61
C GLU A 3 -2.83 4.81 -18.09
N THR A 4 -3.58 3.96 -17.39
CA THR A 4 -3.63 3.89 -15.92
C THR A 4 -2.26 3.53 -15.35
N LEU A 5 -1.56 2.57 -15.98
CA LEU A 5 -0.20 2.17 -15.63
C LEU A 5 0.83 3.28 -15.90
N LYS A 6 0.69 4.02 -17.00
CA LYS A 6 1.55 5.19 -17.28
C LYS A 6 1.39 6.28 -16.20
N LEU A 7 0.15 6.54 -15.78
CA LEU A 7 -0.15 7.48 -14.68
C LEU A 7 0.41 6.97 -13.35
N ALA A 8 0.34 5.66 -13.08
CA ALA A 8 0.81 5.04 -11.85
C ALA A 8 2.35 4.94 -11.73
N ARG A 9 3.14 5.29 -12.75
CA ARG A 9 4.61 5.10 -12.74
C ARG A 9 5.30 5.70 -11.53
N LEU A 10 4.97 6.94 -11.18
CA LEU A 10 5.55 7.62 -10.02
C LEU A 10 5.20 6.87 -8.73
N TYR A 11 3.94 6.47 -8.59
CA TYR A 11 3.51 5.66 -7.47
C TYR A 11 4.25 4.32 -7.40
N LEU A 12 4.43 3.61 -8.51
CA LEU A 12 5.17 2.34 -8.55
C LEU A 12 6.65 2.52 -8.16
N LEU A 13 7.28 3.62 -8.57
CA LEU A 13 8.63 3.96 -8.15
C LEU A 13 8.69 4.21 -6.62
N LEU A 14 7.78 5.03 -6.09
CA LEU A 14 7.70 5.30 -4.66
C LEU A 14 7.38 4.03 -3.86
N LEU A 15 6.50 3.18 -4.37
CA LEU A 15 6.17 1.89 -3.78
C LEU A 15 7.41 1.00 -3.69
N ALA A 16 8.23 0.94 -4.74
CA ALA A 16 9.49 0.19 -4.72
C ALA A 16 10.44 0.76 -3.66
N ILE A 17 10.65 2.08 -3.63
CA ILE A 17 11.51 2.76 -2.64
C ILE A 17 11.03 2.49 -1.21
N PHE A 18 9.73 2.64 -0.94
CA PHE A 18 9.14 2.41 0.38
C PHE A 18 9.26 0.95 0.79
N THR A 19 9.08 0.02 -0.17
CA THR A 19 9.23 -1.40 0.10
C THR A 19 10.66 -1.74 0.51
N VAL A 20 11.65 -1.27 -0.25
CA VAL A 20 13.07 -1.48 0.07
C VAL A 20 13.43 -0.82 1.39
N GLY A 21 13.05 0.43 1.62
CA GLY A 21 13.32 1.13 2.88
C GLY A 21 12.72 0.41 4.07
N ARG A 22 11.47 -0.04 3.96
CA ARG A 22 10.79 -0.81 5.02
C ARG A 22 11.42 -2.18 5.25
N TRP A 23 11.88 -2.83 4.19
CA TRP A 23 12.57 -4.12 4.26
C TRP A 23 13.90 -3.96 5.02
N LEU A 24 14.72 -2.98 4.63
CA LEU A 24 16.00 -2.67 5.27
C LEU A 24 15.84 -2.27 6.74
N LEU A 25 14.84 -1.45 7.09
CA LEU A 25 14.58 -1.11 8.50
C LEU A 25 14.41 -2.36 9.35
N GLY A 26 13.65 -3.34 8.86
CA GLY A 26 13.47 -4.61 9.54
C GLY A 26 14.76 -5.44 9.57
N THR A 27 15.46 -5.57 8.45
CA THR A 27 16.73 -6.31 8.37
C THR A 27 17.80 -5.76 9.32
N PHE A 28 17.83 -4.44 9.54
CA PHE A 28 18.74 -3.79 10.49
C PHE A 28 18.19 -3.71 11.93
N HIS A 29 17.14 -4.47 12.25
CA HIS A 29 16.56 -4.56 13.60
C HIS A 29 16.13 -3.20 14.17
N ALA A 30 15.69 -2.27 13.30
CA ALA A 30 15.10 -1.03 13.78
C ALA A 30 13.82 -1.36 14.59
N PRO A 31 13.57 -0.69 15.73
CA PRO A 31 12.37 -0.93 16.53
C PRO A 31 11.08 -0.66 15.73
N TYR A 32 10.25 -1.68 15.54
CA TYR A 32 8.98 -1.58 14.81
C TYR A 32 8.06 -0.54 15.46
N GLU A 33 7.99 -0.52 16.79
CA GLU A 33 7.09 0.34 17.57
C GLU A 33 7.36 1.83 17.35
N LYS A 34 8.63 2.17 17.10
CA LYS A 34 9.07 3.55 16.89
C LYS A 34 8.99 3.97 15.43
N TYR A 35 9.29 3.06 14.50
CA TYR A 35 9.50 3.41 13.09
C TYR A 35 8.48 2.78 12.13
N ASN A 36 7.40 2.14 12.62
CA ASN A 36 6.41 1.51 11.73
C ASN A 36 5.77 2.49 10.73
N GLN A 37 5.70 3.78 11.07
CA GLN A 37 5.13 4.83 10.23
C GLN A 37 6.08 5.25 9.11
N VAL A 38 7.38 5.08 9.33
CA VAL A 38 8.42 5.38 8.34
C VAL A 38 8.33 4.35 7.21
N PHE A 39 8.32 4.84 5.97
CA PHE A 39 8.06 4.01 4.79
C PHE A 39 6.77 3.18 4.87
N SER A 40 5.71 3.74 5.49
CA SER A 40 4.39 3.09 5.53
C SER A 40 3.77 3.05 4.12
N ILE A 41 3.71 1.84 3.55
CA ILE A 41 3.09 1.61 2.24
C ILE A 41 1.59 1.93 2.29
N VAL A 42 0.91 1.67 3.40
CA VAL A 42 -0.53 1.96 3.54
C VAL A 42 -0.79 3.47 3.44
N ILE A 43 0.00 4.28 4.16
CA ILE A 43 -0.12 5.74 4.12
C ILE A 43 0.23 6.26 2.72
N LEU A 44 1.29 5.74 2.09
CA LEU A 44 1.65 6.09 0.72
C LEU A 44 0.50 5.80 -0.26
N THR A 45 -0.05 4.59 -0.23
CA THR A 45 -1.15 4.16 -1.10
C THR A 45 -2.39 4.99 -0.90
N PHE A 46 -2.77 5.28 0.35
CA PHE A 46 -3.92 6.11 0.66
C PHE A 46 -3.76 7.53 0.09
N ASN A 47 -2.63 8.19 0.38
CA ASN A 47 -2.35 9.53 -0.12
C ASN A 47 -2.27 9.56 -1.65
N ALA A 48 -1.62 8.56 -2.25
CA ALA A 48 -1.56 8.43 -3.70
C ALA A 48 -2.97 8.25 -4.29
N ALA A 49 -3.81 7.39 -3.73
CA ALA A 49 -5.17 7.19 -4.21
C ALA A 49 -5.98 8.49 -4.16
N VAL A 50 -5.92 9.24 -3.05
CA VAL A 50 -6.57 10.56 -2.93
C VAL A 50 -6.04 11.53 -3.99
N PHE A 51 -4.71 11.65 -4.10
CA PHE A 51 -4.06 12.59 -5.01
C PHE A 51 -4.39 12.28 -6.48
N TYR A 52 -4.24 11.03 -6.90
CA TYR A 52 -4.60 10.59 -8.24
C TYR A 52 -6.11 10.71 -8.50
N GLY A 53 -6.96 10.46 -7.50
CA GLY A 53 -8.40 10.68 -7.61
C GLY A 53 -8.74 12.13 -7.95
N ALA A 54 -8.15 13.07 -7.20
CA ALA A 54 -8.34 14.51 -7.41
C ALA A 54 -7.79 14.96 -8.76
N PHE A 55 -6.57 14.53 -9.09
CA PHE A 55 -5.89 14.88 -10.33
C PHE A 55 -6.64 14.34 -11.57
N CYS A 56 -7.06 13.09 -11.52
CA CYS A 56 -7.77 12.43 -12.62
C CYS A 56 -9.13 13.08 -12.88
N ARG A 57 -9.87 13.53 -11.85
CA ARG A 57 -11.07 14.34 -12.07
C ARG A 57 -10.72 15.61 -12.82
N ARG A 58 -9.74 16.34 -12.30
CA ARG A 58 -9.53 17.72 -12.71
C ARG A 58 -8.95 17.84 -14.11
N TRP A 59 -7.86 17.12 -14.38
CA TRP A 59 -7.09 17.27 -15.61
C TRP A 59 -7.31 16.13 -16.61
N ARG A 60 -7.93 15.02 -16.19
CA ARG A 60 -8.25 13.88 -17.08
C ARG A 60 -9.75 13.66 -17.26
N ARG A 61 -10.61 14.44 -16.59
CA ARG A 61 -12.09 14.34 -16.62
C ARG A 61 -12.62 12.94 -16.32
N PHE A 62 -11.92 12.19 -15.47
CA PHE A 62 -12.36 10.87 -15.06
C PHE A 62 -13.69 10.96 -14.30
N ARG A 63 -14.55 9.94 -14.49
CA ARG A 63 -15.75 9.73 -13.67
C ARG A 63 -15.38 9.12 -12.32
N LEU A 64 -16.28 9.22 -11.34
CA LEU A 64 -16.10 8.66 -10.00
C LEU A 64 -15.61 7.21 -10.00
N TRP A 65 -16.26 6.33 -10.78
CA TRP A 65 -15.90 4.92 -10.85
C TRP A 65 -14.50 4.68 -11.45
N GLN A 66 -14.03 5.57 -12.34
CA GLN A 66 -12.68 5.49 -12.91
C GLN A 66 -11.63 5.89 -11.87
N ALA A 67 -11.92 6.88 -11.04
CA ALA A 67 -11.05 7.28 -9.93
C ALA A 67 -11.02 6.22 -8.82
N ALA A 68 -12.17 5.65 -8.47
CA ALA A 68 -12.24 4.51 -7.55
C ALA A 68 -11.47 3.29 -8.11
N GLY A 69 -11.62 2.99 -9.40
CA GLY A 69 -10.87 1.94 -10.10
C GLY A 69 -9.35 2.18 -10.09
N MET A 70 -8.92 3.43 -10.23
CA MET A 70 -7.51 3.81 -10.07
C MET A 70 -7.02 3.52 -8.64
N GLY A 71 -7.75 3.97 -7.63
CA GLY A 71 -7.44 3.69 -6.22
C GLY A 71 -7.35 2.18 -5.93
N LEU A 72 -8.31 1.40 -6.42
CA LEU A 72 -8.32 -0.07 -6.34
C LEU A 72 -7.06 -0.67 -6.96
N THR A 73 -6.66 -0.18 -8.14
CA THR A 73 -5.49 -0.67 -8.86
C THR A 73 -4.19 -0.39 -8.10
N LEU A 74 -4.04 0.83 -7.55
CA LEU A 74 -2.88 1.18 -6.73
C LEU A 74 -2.84 0.35 -5.44
N GLY A 75 -4.00 0.18 -4.80
CA GLY A 75 -4.16 -0.66 -3.63
C GLY A 75 -3.75 -2.09 -3.89
N LEU A 76 -4.27 -2.71 -4.96
CA LEU A 76 -3.93 -4.07 -5.34
C LEU A 76 -2.44 -4.21 -5.63
N ALA A 77 -1.85 -3.28 -6.38
CA ALA A 77 -0.42 -3.28 -6.65
C ALA A 77 0.42 -3.23 -5.35
N SER A 78 0.05 -2.37 -4.38
CA SER A 78 0.75 -2.35 -3.09
C SER A 78 0.62 -3.65 -2.31
N GLN A 79 -0.56 -4.26 -2.30
CA GLN A 79 -0.75 -5.52 -1.58
C GLN A 79 0.00 -6.67 -2.22
N LEU A 80 0.09 -6.72 -3.55
CA LEU A 80 0.92 -7.71 -4.25
C LEU A 80 2.41 -7.55 -3.89
N VAL A 81 2.89 -6.30 -3.80
CA VAL A 81 4.27 -6.03 -3.37
C VAL A 81 4.48 -6.41 -1.90
N ILE A 82 3.56 -6.08 -1.00
CA ILE A 82 3.62 -6.48 0.42
C ILE A 82 3.61 -8.01 0.55
N PHE A 83 2.75 -8.68 -0.20
CA PHE A 83 2.66 -10.14 -0.23
C PHE A 83 4.00 -10.75 -0.69
N ALA A 84 4.53 -10.29 -1.82
CA ALA A 84 5.82 -10.75 -2.36
C ALA A 84 6.98 -10.47 -1.40
N ALA A 85 7.05 -9.29 -0.79
CA ALA A 85 8.09 -8.93 0.19
C ALA A 85 7.99 -9.79 1.47
N THR A 86 6.77 -10.14 1.87
CA THR A 86 6.55 -11.08 2.99
C THR A 86 7.09 -12.46 2.61
N VAL A 87 6.69 -13.01 1.45
CA VAL A 87 7.21 -14.30 0.95
C VAL A 87 8.74 -14.30 0.88
N LEU A 88 9.33 -13.25 0.31
CA LEU A 88 10.78 -13.11 0.18
C LEU A 88 11.48 -13.07 1.54
N SER A 89 10.90 -12.40 2.53
CA SER A 89 11.46 -12.34 3.89
C SER A 89 11.51 -13.72 4.54
N TYR A 90 10.46 -14.54 4.38
CA TYR A 90 10.48 -15.92 4.85
C TYR A 90 11.44 -16.81 4.06
N ALA A 91 11.46 -16.69 2.73
CA ALA A 91 12.34 -17.48 1.87
C ALA A 91 13.83 -17.25 2.16
N LEU A 92 14.19 -16.03 2.58
CA LEU A 92 15.56 -15.66 2.96
C LEU A 92 15.86 -15.83 4.46
N GLY A 93 14.87 -16.24 5.27
CA GLY A 93 15.03 -16.35 6.72
C GLY A 93 15.31 -15.03 7.43
N LEU A 94 14.86 -13.90 6.86
CA LEU A 94 15.10 -12.57 7.40
C LEU A 94 13.91 -12.08 8.22
N HIS A 95 14.17 -11.58 9.43
CA HIS A 95 13.19 -10.81 10.19
C HIS A 95 13.10 -9.40 9.64
N THR A 96 11.98 -9.07 9.01
CA THR A 96 11.72 -7.75 8.44
C THR A 96 10.39 -7.19 8.93
N TYR A 97 10.09 -5.94 8.60
CA TYR A 97 8.80 -5.35 8.95
C TYR A 97 7.62 -6.03 8.22
N PHE A 98 7.88 -6.86 7.21
CA PHE A 98 6.85 -7.59 6.47
C PHE A 98 6.42 -8.89 7.15
N ASN A 99 7.26 -9.50 7.99
CA ASN A 99 6.92 -10.69 8.78
C ASN A 99 6.87 -10.41 10.30
N HIS A 100 6.91 -9.14 10.70
CA HIS A 100 6.74 -8.75 12.09
C HIS A 100 5.35 -9.16 12.62
N PRO A 101 5.23 -9.75 13.83
CA PRO A 101 3.96 -10.20 14.39
C PRO A 101 2.90 -9.10 14.42
N THR A 102 3.26 -7.91 14.87
CA THR A 102 2.38 -6.73 14.90
C THR A 102 1.84 -6.35 13.52
N ALA A 103 2.63 -6.55 12.47
CA ALA A 103 2.25 -6.23 11.09
C ALA A 103 1.30 -7.27 10.45
N LEU A 104 1.22 -8.46 11.04
CA LEU A 104 0.45 -9.60 10.55
C LEU A 104 -0.81 -9.86 11.39
N LEU A 105 -0.71 -9.72 12.71
CA LEU A 105 -1.77 -10.07 13.66
C LEU A 105 -2.32 -8.85 14.41
N GLY A 106 -1.66 -7.69 14.32
CA GLY A 106 -2.07 -6.46 15.00
C GLY A 106 -1.31 -6.19 16.31
N PRO A 107 -1.62 -5.07 17.00
CA PRO A 107 -0.92 -4.61 18.20
C PRO A 107 -0.91 -5.64 19.34
N ASP A 108 -1.92 -6.49 19.42
CA ASP A 108 -2.09 -7.49 20.49
C ASP A 108 -1.42 -8.84 20.18
N ALA A 109 -0.50 -8.87 19.21
CA ALA A 109 0.22 -10.08 18.84
C ALA A 109 1.11 -10.58 20.00
N ALA A 110 0.65 -11.61 20.71
CA ALA A 110 1.37 -12.22 21.83
C ALA A 110 2.43 -13.26 21.42
N VAL A 111 2.87 -13.25 20.16
CA VAL A 111 3.81 -14.22 19.60
C VAL A 111 5.08 -13.52 19.11
N ALA A 112 6.24 -14.12 19.36
CA ALA A 112 7.52 -13.60 18.90
C ALA A 112 7.68 -13.72 17.38
N GLU A 113 7.13 -14.78 16.80
CA GLU A 113 7.19 -15.06 15.36
C GLU A 113 5.88 -15.65 14.87
N VAL A 114 5.52 -15.34 13.63
CA VAL A 114 4.32 -15.88 12.97
C VAL A 114 4.76 -16.94 11.97
N PRO A 115 4.21 -18.17 12.01
CA PRO A 115 4.51 -19.18 11.00
C PRO A 115 4.10 -18.73 9.59
N PHE A 116 4.86 -19.16 8.56
CA PHE A 116 4.65 -18.75 7.18
C PHE A 116 3.19 -18.90 6.70
N GLY A 117 2.56 -20.07 6.96
CA GLY A 117 1.18 -20.32 6.53
C GLY A 117 0.19 -19.32 7.11
N GLN A 118 0.31 -19.00 8.40
CA GLN A 118 -0.52 -18.00 9.07
C GLN A 118 -0.24 -16.59 8.54
N ALA A 119 1.02 -16.26 8.28
CA ALA A 119 1.39 -14.96 7.70
C ALA A 119 0.76 -14.75 6.32
N MET A 120 0.77 -15.77 5.46
CA MET A 120 0.14 -15.71 4.13
C MET A 120 -1.37 -15.58 4.19
N LEU A 121 -2.03 -16.27 5.12
CA LEU A 121 -3.47 -16.10 5.35
C LEU A 121 -3.82 -14.67 5.78
N SER A 122 -3.05 -14.08 6.69
CA SER A 122 -3.23 -12.67 7.08
C SER A 122 -3.07 -11.72 5.88
N ARG A 123 -2.02 -11.90 5.06
CA ARG A 123 -1.81 -11.08 3.86
C ARG A 123 -2.90 -11.26 2.80
N PHE A 124 -3.51 -12.45 2.72
CA PHE A 124 -4.64 -12.70 1.82
C PHE A 124 -5.87 -11.85 2.18
N GLY A 125 -6.19 -11.69 3.46
CA GLY A 125 -7.22 -10.73 3.89
C GLY A 125 -6.89 -9.30 3.48
N GLY A 126 -5.62 -8.91 3.64
CA GLY A 126 -5.11 -7.60 3.20
C GLY A 126 -5.24 -7.34 1.70
N LEU A 127 -5.08 -8.38 0.86
CA LEU A 127 -5.24 -8.30 -0.60
C LEU A 127 -6.65 -7.91 -1.06
N ILE A 128 -7.65 -8.03 -0.19
CA ILE A 128 -9.04 -7.67 -0.52
C ILE A 128 -9.42 -6.35 0.15
N VAL A 129 -9.19 -6.24 1.47
CA VAL A 129 -9.67 -5.09 2.25
C VAL A 129 -8.92 -3.82 1.88
N ASN A 130 -7.59 -3.86 1.79
CA ASN A 130 -6.79 -2.65 1.56
C ASN A 130 -7.00 -2.04 0.17
N PRO A 131 -7.17 -2.82 -0.92
CA PRO A 131 -7.51 -2.25 -2.22
C PRO A 131 -8.89 -1.59 -2.23
N ILE A 132 -9.88 -2.18 -1.55
CA ILE A 132 -11.21 -1.57 -1.38
C ILE A 132 -11.08 -0.21 -0.70
N LEU A 133 -10.34 -0.14 0.42
CA LEU A 133 -10.08 1.12 1.13
C LEU A 133 -9.36 2.14 0.25
N ALA A 134 -8.38 1.72 -0.55
CA ALA A 134 -7.70 2.59 -1.51
C ALA A 134 -8.65 3.07 -2.63
N GLY A 135 -9.59 2.24 -3.07
CA GLY A 135 -10.66 2.63 -3.99
C GLY A 135 -11.56 3.73 -3.42
N ILE A 136 -11.97 3.58 -2.16
CA ILE A 136 -12.74 4.59 -1.42
C ILE A 136 -11.92 5.89 -1.31
N ALA A 137 -10.64 5.81 -0.96
CA ALA A 137 -9.75 6.95 -0.93
C ALA A 137 -9.65 7.67 -2.29
N GLY A 138 -9.59 6.91 -3.39
CA GLY A 138 -9.65 7.46 -4.75
C GLY A 138 -10.96 8.16 -5.08
N ALA A 139 -12.10 7.62 -4.61
CA ALA A 139 -13.41 8.25 -4.74
C ALA A 139 -13.51 9.56 -3.93
N ILE A 140 -12.96 9.59 -2.71
CA ILE A 140 -12.86 10.79 -1.88
C ILE A 140 -11.99 11.84 -2.58
N GLY A 141 -10.82 11.44 -3.08
CA GLY A 141 -9.95 12.30 -3.86
C GLY A 141 -10.66 12.89 -5.08
N TRP A 142 -11.44 12.07 -5.80
CA TRP A 142 -12.27 12.56 -6.90
C TRP A 142 -13.28 13.62 -6.45
N ALA A 143 -13.94 13.45 -5.31
CA ALA A 143 -14.85 14.47 -4.77
C ALA A 143 -14.10 15.79 -4.51
N MET A 144 -12.94 15.71 -3.86
CA MET A 144 -12.05 16.85 -3.59
C MET A 144 -11.52 17.52 -4.88
N GLY A 145 -11.28 16.76 -5.94
CA GLY A 145 -10.85 17.31 -7.23
C GLY A 145 -11.83 18.31 -7.84
N GLY A 146 -13.09 18.35 -7.37
CA GLY A 146 -14.08 19.33 -7.78
C GLY A 146 -13.82 20.76 -7.28
N VAL A 147 -13.00 20.92 -6.23
CA VAL A 147 -12.64 22.25 -5.69
C VAL A 147 -11.32 22.79 -6.28
N LEU A 148 -10.63 22.01 -7.12
CA LEU A 148 -9.36 22.41 -7.69
C LEU A 148 -9.53 23.46 -8.81
N PRO A 149 -8.62 24.45 -8.92
CA PRO A 149 -8.67 25.48 -9.96
C PRO A 149 -8.46 24.89 -11.36
N ASP A 150 -8.93 25.59 -12.39
CA ASP A 150 -8.86 25.13 -13.80
C ASP A 150 -7.43 25.01 -14.33
N ARG A 151 -6.52 25.78 -13.73
CA ARG A 151 -5.09 25.87 -14.06
C ARG A 151 -4.32 26.29 -12.82
#